data_AF-A0A087UBX1-F1
#
_entry.id   AF-A0A087UBX1-F1
#
_cell.length_a   1.000
_cell.length_b   1.000
_cell.length_c   1.000
_cell.angle_alpha   90.00
_cell.angle_beta   90.00
_cell.angle_gamma   90.00
#
_symmetry.space_group_name_H-M   'P 1'
#
loop_
_entity.id
_entity.type
_entity.pdbx_description
1 polymer ?
#
loop_
_entity_poly.entity_id
_entity_poly.type
_entity_poly.pdbx_seq_one_letter_code
_entity_poly.pdbx_strand_id
1 'polypeptide(L)'
;MVLLRLLRNSGSNKHENISCVFNEMKKWSSTLTDTDTTSIKPFNSIPGPRRLPVIGHLHLFTKFGPYSFDKLYVAYEDLYKSYGPIVRLDLGKSMVLLFNPADIQKLLEMDVKYPR
;
A
#
# COMPACT_ATOMS: atom_id res chain seq x y z
N MET A 1 0.66 18.21 14.79
CA MET A 1 0.86 18.70 16.18
C MET A 1 1.24 17.61 17.21
N VAL A 2 1.36 16.33 16.82
CA VAL A 2 1.77 15.24 17.75
C VAL A 2 3.30 15.07 17.83
N LEU A 3 4.04 15.45 16.78
CA LEU A 3 5.51 15.31 16.71
C LEU A 3 6.28 16.18 17.72
N LEU A 4 5.69 17.28 18.21
CA LEU A 4 6.33 18.20 19.16
C LEU A 4 6.28 17.70 20.62
N ARG A 5 5.52 16.64 20.93
CA ARG A 5 5.39 16.13 22.31
C ARG A 5 6.50 15.18 22.74
N LEU A 6 7.29 14.63 21.81
CA LEU A 6 8.38 13.69 22.13
C LEU A 6 9.68 14.37 22.58
N LEU A 7 9.80 15.70 22.47
CA LEU A 7 11.01 16.42 22.89
C LEU A 7 11.00 16.87 24.37
N ARG A 8 9.96 16.55 25.15
CA ARG A 8 9.81 17.06 26.54
C ARG A 8 10.11 16.04 27.64
N ASN A 9 10.90 15.00 27.37
CA ASN A 9 11.33 14.09 28.43
C ASN A 9 12.75 13.54 28.23
N SER A 10 13.73 14.42 28.10
CA SER A 10 15.14 14.04 28.28
C SER A 10 15.83 15.11 29.10
N GLY A 11 15.70 14.98 30.43
CA GLY A 11 16.44 15.77 31.40
C GLY A 11 17.91 15.36 31.44
N SER A 12 18.75 16.37 31.66
CA SER A 12 20.16 16.28 32.11
C SER A 12 21.14 15.51 31.23
N ASN A 13 21.73 16.21 30.25
CA ASN A 13 23.19 16.43 30.17
C ASN A 13 23.49 17.35 28.97
N LYS A 14 23.78 18.63 29.28
CA LYS A 14 24.25 19.61 28.29
C LYS A 14 25.72 19.30 27.99
N HIS A 15 26.08 19.05 26.73
CA HIS A 15 26.85 20.01 25.92
C HIS A 15 27.38 19.49 24.57
N GLU A 16 26.97 18.31 24.11
CA GLU A 16 27.44 17.81 22.81
C GLU A 16 26.31 17.13 22.03
N ASN A 17 26.27 17.44 20.74
CA ASN A 17 25.49 16.77 19.69
C ASN A 17 24.05 17.18 19.41
N ILE A 18 23.54 18.33 19.90
CA ILE A 18 22.25 18.83 19.37
C ILE A 18 22.37 19.22 17.89
N SER A 19 23.52 19.79 17.48
CA SER A 19 23.82 20.14 16.09
C SER A 19 23.97 18.90 15.19
N CYS A 20 24.56 17.82 15.70
CA CYS A 20 24.69 16.56 14.97
C CYS A 20 23.33 15.91 14.72
N VAL A 21 22.52 15.77 15.77
CA VAL A 21 21.15 15.23 15.65
C VAL A 21 20.30 16.09 14.70
N PHE A 22 20.43 17.41 14.77
CA PHE A 22 19.72 18.30 13.86
C PHE A 22 20.19 18.18 12.41
N ASN A 23 21.50 17.98 12.17
CA ASN A 23 22.02 17.75 10.83
C ASN A 23 21.65 16.38 10.27
N GLU A 24 21.62 15.35 11.12
CA GLU A 24 21.10 14.01 10.79
C GLU A 24 19.60 14.08 10.45
N MET A 25 18.82 14.85 11.21
CA MET A 25 17.40 15.08 10.93
C MET A 25 17.18 15.88 9.65
N LYS A 26 18.01 16.88 9.34
CA LYS A 26 17.95 17.58 8.04
C LYS A 26 18.30 16.65 6.88
N LYS A 27 19.33 15.82 7.05
CA LYS A 27 19.73 14.79 6.08
C LYS A 27 18.58 13.80 5.82
N TRP A 28 17.89 13.35 6.87
CA TRP A 28 16.69 12.51 6.76
C TRP A 28 15.49 13.25 6.16
N SER A 29 15.31 14.54 6.48
CA SER A 29 14.23 15.37 5.90
C SER A 29 14.39 15.54 4.39
N SER A 30 15.61 15.71 3.88
CA SER A 30 15.87 15.82 2.44
C SER A 30 15.67 14.50 1.69
N THR A 31 15.76 13.34 2.37
CA THR A 31 15.45 12.03 1.78
C THR A 31 13.97 11.67 1.84
N LEU A 32 13.17 12.35 2.68
CA LEU A 32 11.74 12.09 2.83
C LEU A 32 10.86 12.92 1.88
N THR A 33 11.46 13.81 1.07
CA THR A 33 10.76 14.56 0.01
C THR A 33 10.77 13.85 -1.35
N ASP A 34 11.03 12.55 -1.37
CA ASP A 34 10.72 11.72 -2.55
C ASP A 34 9.26 11.24 -2.46
N THR A 35 8.35 12.20 -2.29
CA THR A 35 7.00 12.04 -2.85
C THR A 35 7.16 12.32 -4.33
N ASP A 36 7.75 11.33 -4.99
CA ASP A 36 7.92 11.27 -6.42
C ASP A 36 6.51 11.43 -7.01
N THR A 37 6.20 12.67 -7.40
CA THR A 37 5.01 13.06 -8.16
C THR A 37 5.17 12.61 -9.61
N THR A 38 5.92 11.52 -9.82
CA THR A 38 5.98 10.77 -11.06
C THR A 38 4.59 10.21 -11.32
N SER A 39 3.82 10.98 -12.10
CA SER A 39 2.69 10.53 -12.89
C SER A 39 1.85 9.45 -12.21
N ILE A 40 0.95 9.86 -11.29
CA ILE A 40 -0.03 8.97 -10.67
C ILE A 40 -0.69 8.15 -11.78
N LYS A 41 -0.36 6.87 -11.86
CA LYS A 41 -0.89 6.02 -12.93
C LYS A 41 -2.39 5.84 -12.69
N PRO A 42 -3.22 5.89 -13.74
CA PRO A 42 -4.66 5.75 -13.57
C PRO A 42 -4.99 4.37 -13.01
N PHE A 43 -6.06 4.26 -12.23
CA PHE A 43 -6.51 2.99 -11.64
C PHE A 43 -6.65 1.84 -12.67
N ASN A 44 -6.91 2.17 -13.93
CA ASN A 44 -7.01 1.22 -15.03
C ASN A 44 -5.68 0.60 -15.48
N SER A 45 -4.54 1.18 -15.12
CA SER A 45 -3.22 0.64 -15.45
C SER A 45 -2.75 -0.44 -14.47
N ILE A 46 -3.49 -0.69 -13.39
CA ILE A 46 -3.13 -1.75 -12.44
C ILE A 46 -3.28 -3.09 -13.17
N PRO A 47 -2.22 -3.91 -13.20
CA PRO A 47 -2.28 -5.21 -13.85
C PRO A 47 -3.29 -6.10 -13.14
N GLY A 48 -4.00 -6.89 -13.92
CA GLY A 48 -5.00 -7.81 -13.40
C GLY A 48 -5.64 -8.61 -14.51
N PRO A 49 -6.39 -9.66 -14.15
CA PRO A 49 -7.10 -10.47 -15.11
C PRO A 49 -8.07 -9.64 -15.96
N ARG A 50 -8.46 -10.20 -17.10
CA ARG A 50 -9.41 -9.53 -17.99
C ARG A 50 -10.79 -9.56 -17.33
N ARG A 51 -11.32 -8.37 -17.06
CA ARG A 51 -12.66 -8.14 -16.51
C ARG A 51 -13.71 -8.35 -17.59
N LEU A 52 -14.75 -9.14 -17.29
CA LEU A 52 -15.96 -9.19 -18.10
C LEU A 52 -16.85 -7.97 -17.79
N PRO A 53 -17.52 -7.36 -18.79
CA PRO A 53 -18.20 -6.06 -18.65
C PRO A 53 -19.35 -6.04 -17.63
N VAL A 54 -19.93 -7.20 -17.27
CA VAL A 54 -21.06 -7.29 -16.33
C VAL A 54 -20.70 -8.01 -15.02
N ILE A 55 -19.83 -9.03 -15.09
CA ILE A 55 -19.53 -9.93 -13.96
C ILE A 55 -18.14 -9.63 -13.35
N GLY A 56 -17.30 -8.86 -14.05
CA GLY A 56 -15.92 -8.63 -13.64
C GLY A 56 -15.12 -9.95 -13.66
N HIS A 57 -14.49 -10.27 -12.54
CA HIS A 57 -13.70 -11.47 -12.26
C HIS A 57 -14.47 -12.56 -11.51
N LEU A 58 -15.73 -12.30 -11.14
CA LEU A 58 -16.53 -13.24 -10.35
C LEU A 58 -16.75 -14.57 -11.09
N HIS A 59 -16.72 -14.55 -12.43
CA HIS A 59 -16.78 -15.76 -13.27
C HIS A 59 -15.67 -16.77 -12.94
N LEU A 60 -14.48 -16.31 -12.53
CA LEU A 60 -13.36 -17.17 -12.16
C LEU A 60 -13.59 -17.94 -10.85
N PHE A 61 -14.53 -17.49 -10.02
CA PHE A 61 -14.88 -18.08 -8.73
C PHE A 61 -16.24 -18.80 -8.75
N THR A 62 -16.83 -18.97 -9.94
CA THR A 62 -18.05 -19.79 -10.11
C THR A 62 -17.70 -21.28 -10.10
N LYS A 63 -18.70 -22.16 -10.01
CA LYS A 63 -18.51 -23.62 -10.07
C LYS A 63 -17.81 -24.13 -11.35
N PHE A 64 -17.79 -23.31 -12.41
CA PHE A 64 -17.10 -23.58 -13.67
C PHE A 64 -15.75 -22.83 -13.79
N GLY A 65 -15.40 -22.03 -12.79
CA GLY A 65 -14.14 -21.29 -12.74
C GLY A 65 -13.00 -22.12 -12.16
N PRO A 66 -11.74 -21.73 -12.43
CA PRO A 66 -10.56 -22.42 -11.90
C PRO A 66 -10.36 -22.18 -10.39
N TYR A 67 -11.02 -21.17 -9.81
CA TYR A 67 -10.84 -20.79 -8.41
C TYR A 67 -12.08 -21.10 -7.58
N SER A 68 -11.86 -21.47 -6.32
CA SER A 68 -12.92 -21.76 -5.36
C SER A 68 -12.84 -20.77 -4.20
N PHE A 69 -14.00 -20.37 -3.67
CA PHE A 69 -14.07 -19.50 -2.47
C PHE A 69 -13.47 -20.17 -1.22
N ASP A 70 -13.44 -21.51 -1.18
CA ASP A 70 -12.79 -22.25 -0.08
C ASP A 70 -11.25 -22.14 -0.11
N LYS A 71 -10.68 -21.75 -1.27
CA LYS A 71 -9.22 -21.73 -1.52
C LYS A 71 -8.77 -20.40 -2.11
N LEU A 72 -9.24 -19.28 -1.54
CA LEU A 72 -8.87 -17.94 -2.00
C LEU A 72 -7.36 -17.68 -1.95
N TYR A 73 -6.65 -18.26 -0.97
CA TYR A 73 -5.20 -18.10 -0.84
C TYR A 73 -4.45 -18.65 -2.08
N VAL A 74 -4.90 -19.77 -2.65
CA VAL A 74 -4.31 -20.34 -3.89
C VAL A 74 -4.57 -19.40 -5.06
N ALA A 75 -5.78 -18.86 -5.16
CA ALA A 75 -6.12 -17.90 -6.20
C ALA A 75 -5.26 -16.63 -6.09
N TYR A 76 -5.05 -16.11 -4.88
CA TYR A 76 -4.20 -14.95 -4.66
C TYR A 76 -2.72 -15.23 -4.96
N GLU A 77 -2.22 -16.42 -4.63
CA GLU A 77 -0.86 -16.84 -4.98
C GLU A 77 -0.66 -16.90 -6.51
N ASP A 78 -1.62 -17.47 -7.24
CA ASP A 78 -1.58 -17.53 -8.70
C ASP A 78 -1.66 -16.14 -9.34
N LEU A 79 -2.50 -15.26 -8.78
CA LEU A 79 -2.62 -13.87 -9.21
C LEU A 79 -1.32 -13.09 -8.95
N TYR A 80 -0.69 -13.31 -7.80
CA TYR A 80 0.61 -12.71 -7.47
C TYR A 80 1.70 -13.18 -8.44
N LYS A 81 1.76 -14.48 -8.75
CA LYS A 81 2.71 -15.05 -9.72
C LYS A 81 2.50 -14.51 -11.13
N SER A 82 1.24 -14.29 -11.53
CA SER A 82 0.90 -13.90 -12.91
C SER A 82 0.98 -12.40 -13.17
N TYR A 83 0.58 -11.57 -12.20
CA TYR A 83 0.42 -10.12 -12.36
C TYR A 83 1.36 -9.30 -11.47
N GLY A 84 1.94 -9.92 -10.44
CA GLY A 84 2.92 -9.30 -9.55
C GLY A 84 2.34 -8.75 -8.24
N PRO A 85 3.03 -7.78 -7.61
CA PRO A 85 2.78 -7.36 -6.23
C PRO A 85 1.53 -6.50 -6.02
N ILE A 86 0.92 -6.00 -7.09
CA ILE A 86 -0.31 -5.20 -7.06
C ILE A 86 -1.23 -5.75 -8.14
N VAL A 87 -2.42 -6.23 -7.74
CA VAL A 87 -3.35 -6.87 -8.67
C VAL A 87 -4.75 -6.29 -8.51
N ARG A 88 -5.39 -5.97 -9.62
CA ARG A 88 -6.78 -5.51 -9.61
C ARG A 88 -7.75 -6.68 -9.77
N LEU A 89 -8.71 -6.80 -8.85
CA LEU A 89 -9.80 -7.78 -8.89
C LEU A 89 -11.15 -7.05 -8.89
N ASP A 90 -12.20 -7.73 -9.34
CA ASP A 90 -13.54 -7.16 -9.50
C ASP A 90 -14.56 -8.25 -9.23
N LEU A 91 -15.04 -8.35 -7.99
CA LEU A 91 -16.01 -9.35 -7.57
C LEU A 91 -17.33 -8.65 -7.23
N GLY A 92 -17.92 -7.96 -8.22
CA GLY A 92 -19.08 -7.09 -8.05
C GLY A 92 -18.74 -5.70 -7.49
N LYS A 93 -17.56 -5.55 -6.88
CA LYS A 93 -16.90 -4.27 -6.57
C LYS A 93 -15.43 -4.36 -6.98
N SER A 94 -14.89 -3.24 -7.45
CA SER A 94 -13.48 -3.16 -7.79
C SER A 94 -12.64 -3.15 -6.52
N MET A 95 -11.68 -4.07 -6.45
CA MET A 95 -10.77 -4.28 -5.33
C MET A 95 -9.33 -4.31 -5.84
N VAL A 96 -8.40 -3.91 -5.00
CA VAL A 96 -6.96 -4.01 -5.28
C VAL A 96 -6.33 -4.89 -4.22
N LEU A 97 -5.64 -5.92 -4.67
CA LEU A 97 -4.83 -6.81 -3.86
C LEU A 97 -3.42 -6.22 -3.79
N LEU A 98 -2.96 -5.92 -2.58
CA LEU A 98 -1.59 -5.52 -2.28
C LEU A 98 -0.89 -6.67 -1.58
N PHE A 99 0.25 -7.09 -2.12
CA PHE A 99 1.05 -8.17 -1.53
C PHE A 99 2.29 -7.65 -0.78
N ASN A 100 2.73 -6.42 -1.07
CA ASN A 100 3.89 -5.83 -0.44
C ASN A 100 3.55 -5.21 0.92
N PRO A 101 4.21 -5.63 2.02
CA PRO A 101 3.92 -5.11 3.36
C PRO A 101 4.19 -3.61 3.49
N ALA A 102 5.17 -3.06 2.78
CA ALA A 102 5.47 -1.63 2.83
C ALA A 102 4.32 -0.77 2.26
N ASP A 103 3.66 -1.27 1.21
CA ASP A 103 2.54 -0.57 0.58
C ASP A 103 1.27 -0.67 1.45
N ILE A 104 1.07 -1.81 2.11
CA ILE A 104 -0.01 -2.01 3.09
C ILE A 104 0.18 -1.07 4.28
N GLN A 105 1.41 -0.96 4.81
CA GLN A 105 1.71 -0.07 5.92
C GLN A 105 1.39 1.39 5.57
N LYS A 106 1.85 1.86 4.40
CA LYS A 106 1.51 3.21 3.91
C LYS A 106 0.00 3.42 3.79
N LEU A 107 -0.72 2.44 3.24
CA LEU A 107 -2.18 2.52 3.11
C LEU A 107 -2.88 2.63 4.47
N LEU A 108 -2.41 1.88 5.47
CA LEU A 108 -2.93 1.92 6.84
C LEU A 108 -2.59 3.23 7.56
N GLU A 109 -1.41 3.80 7.30
CA GLU A 109 -0.98 5.08 7.87
C GLU A 109 -1.73 6.28 7.28
N MET A 110 -2.23 6.18 6.04
CA MET A 110 -2.87 7.30 5.33
C MET A 110 -4.29 7.65 5.83
N ASP A 111 -4.80 7.00 6.88
CA ASP A 111 -6.14 7.23 7.49
C ASP A 111 -7.25 7.43 6.43
N VAL A 112 -7.18 6.62 5.36
CA VAL A 112 -8.03 6.78 4.18
C VAL A 112 -9.41 6.25 4.50
N LYS A 113 -10.38 7.16 4.65
CA LYS A 113 -11.80 6.81 4.74
C LYS A 113 -12.18 6.06 3.46
N TYR A 114 -12.65 4.81 3.60
CA TYR A 114 -13.03 3.96 2.47
C TYR A 114 -13.87 4.75 1.46
N PRO A 115 -13.53 4.72 0.16
CA PRO A 115 -14.34 5.39 -0.86
C PRO A 115 -15.76 4.83 -0.77
N ARG A 116 -16.73 5.74 -0.60
CA ARG A 116 -18.16 5.39 -0.53
C ARG A 116 -18.69 4.94 -1.88
#